data_AF-B4MIC2-F1
#
_entry.id   AF-B4MIC2-F1
#
_cell.length_a   1.000
_cell.length_b   1.000
_cell.length_c   1.000
_cell.angle_alpha   90.00
_cell.angle_beta   90.00
_cell.angle_gamma   90.00
#
_symmetry.space_group_name_H-M   'P 1'
#
loop_
_entity.id
_entity.type
_entity.pdbx_description
1 polymer ?
#
loop_
_entity_poly.entity_id
_entity_poly.type
_entity_poly.pdbx_seq_one_letter_code
_entity_poly.pdbx_strand_id
1 'polypeptide(L)' 'VSWIRKRDLHILTAGILTYTSDERFKVVRTADSKDWTLHVKYAQPRDSGIYECQVNTEPKISMAFRLNVIGE' A
#
# COMPACT_ATOMS: atom_id res chain seq x y z
N VAL A 1 2.83 1.60 10.54
CA VAL A 1 1.96 0.93 9.55
C VAL A 1 2.74 0.76 8.27
N SER A 2 2.65 -0.39 7.62
CA SER A 2 3.37 -0.67 6.37
C SER A 2 2.42 -1.20 5.31
N TRP A 3 2.70 -0.85 4.05
CA TRP A 3 1.99 -1.38 2.89
C TRP A 3 2.87 -2.34 2.11
N ILE A 4 2.35 -3.52 1.81
CA ILE A 4 3.07 -4.60 1.12
C ILE A 4 2.26 -5.05 -0.09
N ARG A 5 2.91 -5.21 -1.23
CA ARG A 5 2.33 -5.86 -2.41
C ARG A 5 2.46 -7.37 -2.27
N LYS A 6 1.35 -8.11 -2.22
CA LYS A 6 1.39 -9.54 -1.86
C LYS A 6 1.95 -10.46 -2.94
N ARG A 7 1.87 -10.07 -4.22
CA ARG A 7 2.32 -10.94 -5.33
C ARG A 7 3.81 -11.26 -5.29
N ASP A 8 4.62 -10.35 -4.73
CA ASP A 8 6.08 -10.43 -4.69
C ASP A 8 6.66 -10.00 -3.33
N LEU A 9 5.80 -9.85 -2.32
CA LEU A 9 6.14 -9.44 -0.97
C LEU A 9 6.94 -8.12 -0.91
N HIS A 10 6.81 -7.26 -1.92
CA HIS A 10 7.54 -6.01 -1.97
C HIS A 10 6.96 -5.00 -0.99
N ILE A 11 7.80 -4.50 -0.09
CA ILE A 11 7.43 -3.41 0.83
C ILE A 11 7.33 -2.13 0.00
N LEU A 12 6.13 -1.55 -0.07
CA LEU A 12 5.91 -0.30 -0.79
C LEU A 12 6.25 0.88 0.11
N THR A 13 5.78 0.85 1.35
CA THR A 13 5.95 1.94 2.31
C THR A 13 6.04 1.41 3.75
N ALA A 14 6.77 2.10 4.62
CA ALA A 14 6.73 1.92 6.07
C ALA A 14 6.62 3.29 6.76
N GLY A 15 5.47 3.52 7.41
CA GLY A 15 5.10 4.86 7.85
C GLY A 15 5.02 5.81 6.66
N ILE A 16 5.67 6.98 6.78
CA ILE A 16 5.74 8.00 5.72
C ILE A 16 6.83 7.72 4.68
N LEU A 17 7.68 6.71 4.92
CA LEU A 17 8.80 6.38 4.04
C LEU A 17 8.33 5.47 2.91
N THR A 18 8.66 5.82 1.67
CA THR A 18 8.43 4.99 0.48
C THR A 18 9.68 4.16 0.18
N TYR A 19 9.52 2.85 0.06
CA TYR A 19 10.60 1.86 -0.18
C TYR A 19 10.70 1.40 -1.63
N THR A 20 9.64 1.62 -2.42
CA THR A 20 9.66 1.36 -3.86
C THR A 20 10.22 2.55 -4.63
N SER A 21 10.89 2.30 -5.76
CA SER A 21 11.32 3.34 -6.69
C SER A 21 10.19 3.86 -7.59
N ASP A 22 9.03 3.20 -7.60
CA ASP A 22 7.86 3.65 -8.37
C ASP A 22 7.16 4.82 -7.64
N GLU A 23 7.44 6.04 -8.08
CA GLU A 23 6.94 7.29 -7.48
C GLU A 23 5.41 7.42 -7.47
N ARG A 24 4.70 6.56 -8.21
CA ARG A 24 3.23 6.50 -8.23
C ARG A 24 2.67 6.02 -6.90
N PHE A 25 3.43 5.23 -6.14
CA PHE A 25 3.03 4.69 -4.84
C PHE A 25 3.48 5.62 -3.71
N LYS A 26 2.52 6.22 -3.00
CA LYS A 26 2.79 7.06 -1.83
C LYS A 26 1.78 6.80 -0.72
N VAL A 27 2.19 6.99 0.52
CA VAL A 27 1.24 7.13 1.62
C VAL A 27 0.72 8.56 1.65
N VAL A 28 -0.59 8.70 1.80
CA VAL A 28 -1.24 9.97 2.14
C VAL A 28 -1.84 9.84 3.53
N ARG A 29 -1.58 10.84 4.39
CA ARG A 29 -2.14 10.95 5.74
C ARG A 29 -2.43 12.42 6.05
N THR A 30 -3.59 12.71 6.61
CA THR A 30 -3.85 14.04 7.20
C THR A 30 -3.30 14.08 8.62
N ALA A 31 -2.81 15.24 9.09
CA ALA A 31 -2.09 15.35 10.37
C ALA A 31 -2.86 14.73 11.55
N ASP A 32 -4.18 14.85 11.55
CA ASP A 32 -5.08 14.40 12.62
C ASP A 32 -5.68 13.01 12.39
N SER A 33 -5.45 12.37 11.23
CA SER A 33 -6.02 11.05 10.93
C SER A 33 -5.11 9.91 11.41
N LYS A 34 -5.76 8.86 11.90
CA LYS A 34 -5.13 7.57 12.20
C LYS A 34 -5.03 6.66 10.96
N ASP A 35 -5.58 7.09 9.84
CA ASP A 35 -5.65 6.32 8.60
C ASP A 35 -4.35 6.42 7.80
N TRP A 36 -3.92 5.29 7.27
CA TRP A 36 -2.72 5.20 6.44
C TRP A 36 -3.13 4.74 5.04
N THR A 37 -3.45 5.68 4.16
CA THR A 37 -3.96 5.38 2.83
C THR A 37 -2.81 5.23 1.83
N LEU A 38 -2.73 4.08 1.15
CA LEU A 38 -1.87 3.91 -0.01
C LEU A 38 -2.53 4.55 -1.24
N HIS A 39 -1.88 5.56 -1.81
CA HIS A 39 -2.27 6.20 -3.05
C HIS A 39 -1.43 5.65 -4.19
N VAL A 40 -2.09 5.23 -5.29
CA VAL A 40 -1.44 4.76 -6.52
C VAL A 40 -1.84 5.67 -7.68
N LYS A 41 -0.95 6.54 -8.13
CA LYS A 41 -1.21 7.45 -9.25
C LYS A 41 -1.13 6.72 -10.59
N TYR A 42 -1.96 7.13 -11.55
CA TYR A 42 -1.96 6.58 -12.92
C TYR A 42 -1.94 5.05 -12.92
N ALA A 43 -2.86 4.44 -12.14
CA ALA A 43 -2.92 3.01 -11.96
C ALA A 43 -3.09 2.31 -13.31
N GLN A 44 -2.34 1.23 -13.51
CA GLN A 44 -2.33 0.43 -14.73
C GLN A 44 -2.93 -0.95 -14.43
N PRO A 45 -3.47 -1.68 -15.43
CA PRO A 45 -3.99 -3.03 -15.23
C PRO A 45 -3.00 -3.97 -14.51
N ARG A 46 -1.69 -3.80 -14.77
CA ARG A 46 -0.59 -4.54 -14.10
C ARG A 46 -0.46 -4.27 -12.60
N ASP A 47 -1.06 -3.20 -12.08
CA ASP A 47 -1.06 -2.89 -10.65
C ASP A 47 -2.18 -3.63 -9.91
N SER A 48 -3.09 -4.31 -10.62
CA SER A 48 -4.12 -5.14 -10.01
C SER A 48 -3.49 -6.25 -9.16
N GLY A 49 -4.10 -6.53 -8.01
CA GLY A 49 -3.59 -7.52 -7.07
C GLY A 49 -3.99 -7.26 -5.63
N ILE A 50 -3.40 -8.02 -4.72
CA ILE A 50 -3.62 -7.87 -3.28
C ILE A 50 -2.52 -6.99 -2.69
N TYR A 51 -2.94 -5.98 -1.94
CA TYR A 51 -2.11 -5.09 -1.14
C TYR A 51 -2.49 -5.27 0.33
N GLU A 52 -1.50 -5.44 1.19
CA GLU A 52 -1.71 -5.65 2.62
C GLU A 52 -1.21 -4.44 3.40
N CYS A 53 -2.09 -3.90 4.24
CA CYS A 53 -1.76 -2.93 5.27
C CYS A 53 -1.51 -3.70 6.57
N GLN A 54 -0.35 -3.49 7.21
CA GLN A 54 0.01 -4.16 8.46
C GLN A 54 0.54 -3.21 9.52
N VAL A 55 0.37 -3.61 10.78
CA VAL A 55 0.95 -2.96 11.96
C VAL A 55 1.92 -3.93 12.62
N ASN A 56 3.09 -3.43 13.04
CA ASN A 56 4.11 -4.23 13.71
C ASN A 56 3.74 -4.43 15.20
N THR A 57 2.74 -5.27 15.43
CA THR A 57 2.29 -5.74 16.75
C THR A 57 2.53 -7.23 16.88
N GLU A 58 2.48 -7.75 18.11
CA GLU A 58 2.52 -9.19 18.38
C GLU A 58 1.22 -9.61 19.07
N PRO A 59 0.36 -10.45 18.45
CA PRO A 59 0.46 -10.96 17.08
C PRO A 59 0.25 -9.87 16.02
N LYS A 60 0.74 -10.10 14.79
CA LYS A 60 0.61 -9.11 13.71
C LYS A 60 -0.86 -8.79 13.44
N ILE A 61 -1.18 -7.50 13.35
CA ILE A 61 -2.47 -7.04 12.86
C ILE A 61 -2.29 -6.66 11.39
N SER A 62 -3.06 -7.27 10.49
CA SER A 62 -3.04 -6.94 9.06
C SER A 62 -4.42 -6.97 8.43
N MET A 63 -4.56 -6.24 7.33
CA MET A 63 -5.77 -6.18 6.51
C MET A 63 -5.36 -6.18 5.03
N ALA A 64 -5.96 -7.09 4.26
CA ALA A 64 -5.69 -7.25 2.85
C ALA A 64 -6.78 -6.59 1.99
N PHE A 65 -6.36 -5.88 0.95
CA PHE A 65 -7.21 -5.19 -0.01
C PHE A 65 -6.93 -5.71 -1.42
N ARG A 66 -7.98 -5.99 -2.18
CA ARG A 66 -7.85 -6.32 -3.60
C ARG A 66 -8.08 -5.06 -4.44
N LEU A 67 -7.06 -4.64 -5.17
CA LEU A 67 -7.16 -3.61 -6.19
C LEU A 67 -7.46 -4.28 -7.54
N ASN A 68 -8.52 -3.83 -8.21
CA ASN A 68 -8.87 -4.24 -9.56
C ASN A 68 -8.85 -3.00 -10.47
N VAL A 69 -7.90 -2.94 -11.38
CA VAL A 69 -7.76 -1.86 -12.37
C VAL A 69 -8.21 -2.39 -13.72
N ILE A 70 -9.29 -1.83 -14.24
CA ILE A 70 -9.79 -2.13 -15.58
C ILE A 70 -9.15 -1.14 -16.55
N GLY A 71 -8.52 -1.64 -17.61
CA GLY A 71 -8.05 -0.81 -18.71
C GLY A 71 -9.18 -0.53 -19.70
N GLU A 72 -9.07 0.57 -20.45
CA GLU A 72 -9.81 0.73 -21.71
C GLU A 72 -9.27 -0.19 -22.80
#